data_AF-A0A9D1PQG9-F1
#
_entry.id   AF-A0A9D1PQG9-F1
#
_cell.length_a   1.000
_cell.length_b   1.000
_cell.length_c   1.000
_cell.angle_alpha   90.00
_cell.angle_beta   90.00
_cell.angle_gamma   90.00
#
_symmetry.space_group_name_H-M   'P 1'
#
loop_
_entity.id
_entity.type
_entity.pdbx_description
1 polymer ?
#
loop_
_entity_poly.entity_id
_entity_poly.type
_entity_poly.pdbx_seq_one_letter_code
_entity_poly.pdbx_strand_id
1 'polypeptide(L)'
;MKLTLLALAAKYRVQVLQYTPGHLIIQIHQWHLLEQKLPVIQQLIDHDPHILAYSIDGKTLEIMFDEDAIFKEEIVQKWFSYIRTLDL
;
A
#
# COMPACT_ATOMS: atom_id res chain seq x y z
N MET A 1 8.58 14.34 1.95
CA MET A 1 8.07 12.98 2.22
C MET A 1 6.56 12.88 2.33
N LYS A 2 5.86 13.58 3.25
CA LYS A 2 4.38 13.50 3.36
C LYS A 2 3.64 13.82 2.05
N LEU A 3 4.11 14.81 1.29
CA LEU A 3 3.56 15.16 -0.04
C LEU A 3 3.81 14.07 -1.10
N THR A 4 4.96 13.40 -1.07
CA THR A 4 5.33 12.32 -2.01
C THR A 4 4.43 11.10 -1.84
N LEU A 5 4.17 10.69 -0.58
CA LEU A 5 3.29 9.58 -0.26
C LEU A 5 1.84 9.84 -0.71
N LEU A 6 1.34 11.06 -0.47
CA LEU A 6 0.00 11.47 -0.89
C LEU A 6 -0.13 11.56 -2.41
N ALA A 7 0.89 12.09 -3.10
CA ALA A 7 0.93 12.14 -4.56
C ALA A 7 0.98 10.75 -5.19
N LEU A 8 1.73 9.82 -4.57
CA LEU A 8 1.74 8.42 -4.97
C LEU A 8 0.36 7.79 -4.73
N ALA A 9 -0.19 7.86 -3.53
CA ALA A 9 -1.51 7.30 -3.24
C ALA A 9 -2.59 7.78 -4.23
N ALA A 10 -2.60 9.07 -4.57
CA ALA A 10 -3.49 9.63 -5.59
C ALA A 10 -3.30 9.00 -6.98
N LYS A 11 -2.04 8.81 -7.44
CA LYS A 11 -1.69 8.12 -8.69
C LYS A 11 -2.19 6.67 -8.73
N TYR A 12 -2.35 6.05 -7.56
CA TYR A 12 -2.75 4.66 -7.39
C TYR A 12 -4.22 4.50 -6.95
N ARG A 13 -5.02 5.59 -7.01
CA ARG A 13 -6.44 5.63 -6.60
C ARG A 13 -6.68 5.17 -5.15
N VAL A 14 -5.68 5.37 -4.29
CA VAL A 14 -5.73 5.07 -2.86
C VAL A 14 -5.74 6.38 -2.07
N GLN A 15 -6.45 6.40 -0.95
CA GLN A 15 -6.41 7.50 0.00
C GLN A 15 -5.56 7.10 1.20
N VAL A 16 -4.55 7.88 1.58
CA VAL A 16 -3.86 7.67 2.85
C VAL A 16 -4.74 8.24 3.96
N LEU A 17 -5.18 7.37 4.88
CA LEU A 17 -5.93 7.76 6.07
C LEU A 17 -4.99 8.17 7.20
N GLN A 18 -3.95 7.38 7.42
CA GLN A 18 -2.95 7.61 8.45
C GLN A 18 -1.56 7.21 7.96
N TYR A 19 -0.56 7.96 8.39
CA TYR A 19 0.83 7.66 8.13
C TYR A 19 1.71 8.10 9.30
N THR A 20 2.41 7.14 9.90
CA THR A 20 3.42 7.31 10.95
C THR A 20 4.64 6.45 10.62
N PRO A 21 5.82 6.68 11.25
CA PRO A 21 6.92 5.74 11.17
C PRO A 21 6.44 4.32 11.50
N GLY A 22 6.77 3.37 10.64
CA GLY A 22 6.44 1.96 10.76
C GLY A 22 4.98 1.57 10.51
N HIS A 23 4.10 2.53 10.20
CA HIS A 23 2.67 2.24 10.06
C HIS A 23 1.94 3.14 9.03
N LEU A 24 1.19 2.50 8.14
CA LEU A 24 0.45 3.15 7.05
C LEU A 24 -0.96 2.56 6.96
N ILE A 25 -1.97 3.41 6.98
CA ILE A 25 -3.37 3.04 6.74
C ILE A 25 -3.84 3.71 5.47
N ILE A 26 -4.33 2.91 4.52
CA ILE A 26 -4.86 3.38 3.25
C ILE A 26 -6.28 2.84 2.99
N GLN A 27 -7.08 3.64 2.30
CA GLN A 27 -8.41 3.28 1.83
C GLN A 27 -8.40 3.18 0.31
N ILE A 28 -8.88 2.06 -0.22
CA ILE A 28 -8.91 1.75 -1.64
C ILE A 28 -10.28 2.17 -2.22
N HIS A 29 -10.29 3.10 -3.17
CA HIS A 29 -11.55 3.62 -3.73
C HIS A 29 -12.28 2.61 -4.62
N GLN A 30 -11.54 1.82 -5.40
CA GLN A 30 -12.09 0.83 -6.32
C GLN A 30 -11.95 -0.59 -5.77
N TRP A 31 -12.37 -0.79 -4.51
CA TRP A 31 -12.26 -2.07 -3.81
C TRP A 31 -12.81 -3.26 -4.61
N HIS A 32 -13.95 -3.08 -5.27
CA HIS A 32 -14.59 -4.11 -6.11
C HIS A 32 -13.71 -4.64 -7.26
N LEU A 33 -12.79 -3.82 -7.80
CA LEU A 33 -11.82 -4.25 -8.82
C LEU A 33 -10.63 -4.98 -8.18
N LEU A 34 -10.29 -4.59 -6.96
CA LEU A 34 -9.17 -5.10 -6.19
C LEU A 34 -9.47 -6.46 -5.55
N GLU A 35 -10.74 -6.70 -5.19
CA GLU A 35 -11.20 -7.91 -4.50
C GLU A 35 -10.84 -9.20 -5.26
N GLN A 36 -10.94 -9.19 -6.59
CA GLN A 36 -10.58 -10.35 -7.42
C GLN A 36 -9.08 -10.63 -7.47
N LYS A 37 -8.26 -9.63 -7.15
CA LYS A 37 -6.79 -9.67 -7.23
C LYS A 37 -6.14 -9.64 -5.84
N LEU A 38 -6.95 -9.70 -4.77
CA LEU A 38 -6.52 -9.78 -3.37
C LEU A 38 -5.42 -10.83 -3.15
N PRO A 39 -5.56 -12.09 -3.62
CA PRO A 39 -4.54 -13.11 -3.38
C PRO A 39 -3.16 -12.74 -3.96
N VAL A 40 -3.13 -12.05 -5.10
CA VAL A 40 -1.88 -11.61 -5.75
C VAL A 40 -1.25 -10.46 -4.98
N ILE A 41 -2.06 -9.51 -4.51
CA ILE A 41 -1.58 -8.38 -3.69
C ILE A 41 -1.05 -8.88 -2.36
N GLN A 42 -1.75 -9.83 -1.73
CA GLN A 42 -1.32 -10.50 -0.50
C GLN A 42 0.02 -11.19 -0.70
N GLN A 43 0.18 -11.96 -1.79
CA GLN A 43 1.47 -12.55 -2.13
C GLN A 43 2.58 -11.51 -2.33
N LEU A 44 2.31 -10.41 -3.05
CA LEU A 44 3.31 -9.36 -3.27
C LEU A 44 3.73 -8.65 -1.98
N ILE A 45 2.80 -8.51 -1.03
CA ILE A 45 3.06 -7.97 0.31
C ILE A 45 3.85 -8.97 1.15
N ASP A 46 3.46 -10.25 1.16
CA ASP A 46 4.12 -11.32 1.93
C ASP A 46 5.59 -11.53 1.53
N HIS A 47 5.95 -11.25 0.28
CA HIS A 47 7.31 -11.37 -0.23
C HIS A 47 8.13 -10.08 -0.07
N ASP A 48 7.56 -9.00 0.46
CA ASP A 48 8.30 -7.75 0.67
C ASP A 48 8.97 -7.76 2.06
N PRO A 49 10.32 -7.79 2.13
CA PRO A 49 11.04 -7.95 3.40
C PRO A 49 10.92 -6.75 4.34
N HIS A 50 10.36 -5.64 3.84
CA HIS A 50 10.17 -4.42 4.61
C HIS A 50 8.77 -4.33 5.23
N ILE A 51 7.83 -5.20 4.84
CA ILE A 51 6.51 -5.27 5.45
C ILE A 51 6.56 -6.32 6.57
N LEU A 52 6.24 -5.89 7.78
CA LEU A 52 6.25 -6.74 8.97
C LEU A 52 4.91 -7.44 9.16
N ALA A 53 3.82 -6.75 8.87
CA ALA A 53 2.46 -7.26 8.94
C ALA A 53 1.51 -6.40 8.10
N TYR A 54 0.37 -6.94 7.72
CA TYR A 54 -0.71 -6.16 7.13
C TYR A 54 -2.08 -6.71 7.58
N SER A 55 -3.09 -5.85 7.55
CA SER A 55 -4.48 -6.22 7.83
C SER A 55 -5.40 -5.62 6.78
N ILE A 56 -6.45 -6.35 6.40
CA ILE A 56 -7.43 -5.92 5.42
C ILE A 56 -8.81 -5.99 6.08
N ASP A 57 -9.45 -4.84 6.19
CA ASP A 57 -10.81 -4.71 6.71
C ASP A 57 -11.68 -3.93 5.73
N GLY A 58 -12.51 -4.67 4.99
CA GLY A 58 -13.27 -4.12 3.87
C GLY A 58 -12.36 -3.41 2.87
N LYS A 59 -12.61 -2.12 2.64
CA LYS A 59 -11.82 -1.28 1.70
C LYS A 59 -10.54 -0.68 2.29
N THR A 60 -10.21 -1.01 3.54
CA THR A 60 -9.07 -0.45 4.26
C THR A 60 -7.95 -1.48 4.32
N LEU A 61 -6.73 -1.04 3.99
CA LEU A 61 -5.50 -1.81 4.12
C LEU A 61 -4.59 -1.10 5.12
N GLU A 62 -4.21 -1.83 6.16
CA GLU A 62 -3.24 -1.42 7.16
C GLU A 62 -1.93 -2.15 6.89
N ILE A 63 -0.81 -1.43 6.90
CA ILE A 63 0.53 -1.97 6.62
C ILE A 63 1.47 -1.52 7.74
N MET A 64 2.03 -2.49 8.44
CA MET A 64 3.13 -2.31 9.37
C MET A 64 4.44 -2.62 8.64
N PHE A 65 5.42 -1.73 8.71
CA PHE A 65 6.67 -1.85 7.96
C PHE A 65 7.89 -1.44 8.79
N ASP A 66 9.07 -1.81 8.33
CA ASP A 66 10.34 -1.34 8.88
C ASP A 66 10.46 0.19 8.70
N GLU A 67 10.61 0.95 9.78
CA GLU A 67 10.58 2.42 9.77
C GLU A 67 11.54 3.03 8.73
N ASP A 68 12.67 2.37 8.47
CA ASP A 68 13.68 2.82 7.50
C ASP A 68 13.22 2.67 6.03
N ALA A 69 12.24 1.81 5.76
CA ALA A 69 11.74 1.53 4.42
C ALA A 69 10.96 2.70 3.82
N ILE A 70 10.28 3.51 4.64
CA ILE A 70 9.49 4.64 4.12
C ILE A 70 10.37 5.79 3.61
N PHE A 71 11.62 5.87 4.06
CA PHE A 71 12.58 6.86 3.56
C PHE A 71 13.10 6.52 2.17
N LYS A 72 12.86 5.30 1.69
CA LYS A 72 13.28 4.83 0.37
C LYS A 72 12.11 4.94 -0.60
N GLU A 73 12.08 6.01 -1.39
CA GLU A 73 11.01 6.30 -2.34
C GLU A 73 10.69 5.12 -3.26
N GLU A 74 11.72 4.39 -3.73
CA GLU A 74 11.57 3.21 -4.58
C GLU A 74 10.72 2.10 -3.95
N ILE A 75 10.87 1.87 -2.64
CA ILE A 75 10.11 0.86 -1.90
C ILE A 75 8.65 1.26 -1.79
N VAL A 76 8.41 2.52 -1.40
CA VAL A 76 7.05 3.08 -1.30
C VAL A 76 6.35 3.03 -2.67
N GLN A 77 7.06 3.41 -3.74
CA GLN A 77 6.55 3.34 -5.10
C GLN A 77 6.21 1.89 -5.50
N LYS A 78 7.04 0.92 -5.12
CA LYS A 78 6.83 -0.51 -5.38
C LYS A 78 5.55 -1.02 -4.71
N TRP A 79 5.32 -0.70 -3.43
CA TRP A 79 4.11 -1.11 -2.71
C TRP A 79 2.84 -0.56 -3.35
N PHE A 80 2.84 0.72 -3.71
CA PHE A 80 1.70 1.28 -4.43
C PHE A 80 1.57 0.72 -5.85
N SER A 81 2.67 0.36 -6.52
CA SER A 81 2.64 -0.25 -7.85
C SER A 81 1.92 -1.59 -7.85
N TYR A 82 2.05 -2.39 -6.80
CA TYR A 82 1.31 -3.64 -6.62
C TYR A 82 -0.21 -3.41 -6.68
N ILE A 83 -0.66 -2.27 -6.14
CA ILE A 83 -2.06 -1.83 -6.15
C ILE A 83 -2.50 -1.34 -7.55
N ARG A 84 -1.59 -0.99 -8.47
CA ARG A 84 -1.92 -0.58 -9.87
C ARG A 84 -1.61 -1.59 -10.95
N THR A 85 -0.78 -2.61 -10.73
CA THR A 85 -0.67 -3.78 -11.64
C THR A 85 -2.02 -4.47 -11.89
N LEU A 86 -3.09 -3.99 -11.25
CA LEU A 86 -4.48 -4.37 -11.37
C LEU A 86 -5.21 -3.76 -12.58
N ASP A 87 -4.61 -2.83 -13.35
CA ASP A 87 -5.21 -2.19 -14.54
C ASP A 87 -4.87 -2.90 -15.88
N LEU A 88 -4.24 -4.08 -15.83
CA LEU A 88 -4.04 -4.99 -16.97
C LEU A 88 -4.99 -6.20 -16.87
#